data_AF-A0A177AVN0-F1
#
_entry.id   AF-A0A177AVN0-F1
#
_cell.length_a   1.000
_cell.length_b   1.000
_cell.length_c   1.000
_cell.angle_alpha   90.00
_cell.angle_beta   90.00
_cell.angle_gamma   90.00
#
_symmetry.space_group_name_H-M   'P 1'
#
loop_
_entity.id
_entity.type
_entity.pdbx_description
1 polymer ?
#
loop_
_entity_poly.entity_id
_entity_poly.type
_entity_poly.pdbx_seq_one_letter_code
_entity_poly.pdbx_strand_id
1 'polypeptide(L)'
;MFKRKLSNSLNQIYPIRRMGYMVWTEDYKFKLPGHSSDDKFWKKYNTIVYPPTEKGHIERPAEYCHSSINIKYSPKKMFYPAALIRGMSIEEAVKQLKFQKNKGATLISNILLEAQGIAVKDHYFEYKSLMWIGL
;
A
#
# COMPACT_ATOMS: atom_id res chain seq x y z
N MET A 1 -35.00 -2.49 26.68
CA MET A 1 -34.84 -3.94 26.97
C MET A 1 -33.78 -4.49 26.02
N PHE A 2 -32.52 -4.52 26.47
CA PHE A 2 -31.33 -4.87 25.68
C PHE A 2 -31.22 -6.40 25.59
N LYS A 3 -31.43 -6.98 24.40
CA LYS A 3 -31.15 -8.41 24.18
C LYS A 3 -29.71 -8.58 23.69
N ARG A 4 -28.86 -9.10 24.58
CA ARG A 4 -27.53 -9.66 24.29
C ARG A 4 -27.65 -10.76 23.23
N LYS A 5 -26.74 -10.75 22.24
CA LYS A 5 -26.24 -11.98 21.61
C LYS A 5 -24.77 -12.10 21.99
N LEU A 6 -24.45 -13.11 22.79
CA LEU A 6 -23.10 -13.49 23.14
C LEU A 6 -22.51 -14.39 22.04
N SER A 7 -21.22 -14.13 21.79
CA SER A 7 -20.18 -15.02 21.26
C SER A 7 -20.46 -15.80 19.97
N ASN A 8 -19.78 -15.40 18.91
CA ASN A 8 -19.01 -16.35 18.12
C ASN A 8 -17.64 -15.73 17.81
N SER A 9 -16.69 -16.04 18.68
CA SER A 9 -15.25 -15.97 18.43
C SER A 9 -14.90 -16.75 17.16
N LEU A 10 -13.86 -16.29 16.45
CA LEU A 10 -13.20 -16.91 15.29
C LEU A 10 -13.65 -16.46 13.89
N ASN A 11 -13.71 -15.15 13.61
CA ASN A 11 -13.60 -14.63 12.25
C ASN A 11 -13.11 -13.18 12.25
N GLN A 12 -11.84 -12.96 12.59
CA GLN A 12 -11.13 -11.71 12.26
C GLN A 12 -9.97 -12.06 11.32
N ILE A 13 -10.32 -12.45 10.10
CA ILE A 13 -9.37 -12.50 9.00
C ILE A 13 -9.36 -11.10 8.40
N TYR A 14 -8.44 -10.25 8.86
CA TYR A 14 -8.15 -9.02 8.14
C TYR A 14 -7.72 -9.42 6.72
N PRO A 15 -8.22 -8.76 5.67
CA PRO A 15 -7.83 -9.08 4.30
C PRO A 15 -6.35 -8.73 4.12
N ILE A 16 -5.47 -9.71 4.34
CA ILE A 16 -4.15 -9.70 3.73
C ILE A 16 -4.43 -9.71 2.23
N ARG A 17 -3.87 -8.74 1.50
CA ARG A 17 -3.97 -8.61 0.05
C ARG A 17 -3.21 -9.77 -0.62
N ARG A 18 -3.67 -11.01 -0.44
CA ARG A 18 -3.25 -12.15 -1.25
C ARG A 18 -3.89 -11.98 -2.61
N MET A 19 -3.01 -11.92 -3.61
CA MET A 19 -3.35 -11.96 -5.02
C MET A 19 -4.44 -13.02 -5.29
N GLY A 20 -5.64 -12.57 -5.68
CA GLY A 20 -6.58 -13.39 -6.45
C GLY A 20 -7.86 -13.92 -5.79
N TYR A 21 -8.24 -13.58 -4.55
CA TYR A 21 -9.54 -14.03 -4.02
C TYR A 21 -10.19 -13.04 -3.03
N MET A 22 -11.45 -12.72 -3.32
CA MET A 22 -12.33 -11.82 -2.59
C MET A 22 -12.90 -12.56 -1.36
N VAL A 23 -12.57 -12.13 -0.14
CA VAL A 23 -13.32 -12.54 1.06
C VAL A 23 -14.36 -11.46 1.31
N TRP A 24 -15.63 -11.81 1.10
CA TRP A 24 -16.76 -10.93 1.31
C TRP A 24 -17.01 -10.77 2.81
N THR A 25 -16.80 -9.57 3.34
CA THR A 25 -17.47 -9.12 4.56
C THR A 25 -18.60 -8.21 4.12
N GLU A 26 -19.81 -8.51 4.60
CA GLU A 26 -21.03 -7.81 4.20
C GLU A 26 -20.95 -6.31 4.56
N ASP A 27 -21.49 -5.49 3.65
CA ASP A 27 -21.89 -4.09 3.85
C ASP A 27 -20.94 -2.90 3.61
N TYR A 28 -19.83 -3.07 2.89
CA TYR A 28 -19.18 -1.93 2.22
C TYR A 28 -18.85 -2.21 0.75
N LYS A 29 -19.77 -1.84 -0.15
CA LYS A 29 -19.54 -1.84 -1.60
C LYS A 29 -18.60 -0.70 -2.01
N PHE A 30 -17.34 -0.73 -1.59
CA PHE A 30 -16.32 0.11 -2.22
C PHE A 30 -16.07 -0.44 -3.63
N LYS A 31 -16.54 0.27 -4.66
CA LYS A 31 -16.07 0.03 -6.03
C LYS A 31 -14.58 0.40 -6.06
N LEU A 32 -13.71 -0.61 -6.00
CA LEU A 32 -12.30 -0.42 -6.29
C LEU A 32 -12.22 0.19 -7.69
N PRO A 33 -11.37 1.21 -7.90
CA PRO A 33 -11.25 1.78 -9.24
C PRO A 33 -10.81 0.65 -10.20
N GLY A 34 -11.43 0.54 -11.39
CA GLY A 34 -11.07 -0.44 -12.41
C GLY A 34 -9.84 -0.04 -13.24
N HIS A 35 -9.11 -0.99 -13.82
CA HIS A 35 -7.82 -0.74 -14.49
C HIS A 35 -7.92 0.32 -15.62
N SER A 36 -7.44 1.53 -15.38
CA SER A 36 -7.35 2.62 -16.36
C SER A 36 -5.90 3.08 -16.52
N SER A 37 -5.49 3.43 -17.73
CA SER A 37 -4.12 3.92 -18.03
C SER A 37 -3.82 5.33 -17.49
N ASP A 38 -4.77 5.97 -16.81
CA ASP A 38 -4.64 7.32 -16.27
C ASP A 38 -3.75 7.37 -15.01
N ASP A 39 -2.90 8.41 -14.91
CA ASP A 39 -2.05 8.71 -13.73
C ASP A 39 -2.83 8.76 -12.41
N LYS A 40 -4.10 9.14 -12.50
CA LYS A 40 -4.97 9.30 -11.34
C LYS A 40 -5.41 7.97 -10.75
N PHE A 41 -5.20 6.85 -11.44
CA PHE A 41 -5.72 5.56 -11.02
C PHE A 41 -5.22 5.14 -9.63
N TRP A 42 -3.90 5.05 -9.45
CA TRP A 42 -3.31 4.66 -8.17
C TRP A 42 -3.52 5.71 -7.08
N LYS A 43 -3.60 6.99 -7.46
CA LYS A 43 -3.88 8.09 -6.53
C LYS A 43 -5.31 8.05 -5.96
N LYS A 44 -6.28 7.44 -6.66
CA LYS A 44 -7.66 7.26 -6.15
C LYS A 44 -7.71 6.42 -4.87
N TYR A 45 -6.75 5.53 -4.64
CA TYR A 45 -6.73 4.74 -3.40
C TYR A 45 -6.47 5.61 -2.17
N ASN A 46 -5.72 6.70 -2.32
CA ASN A 46 -5.39 7.60 -1.22
C ASN A 46 -6.58 8.49 -0.79
N THR A 47 -7.62 8.60 -1.62
CA THR A 47 -8.84 9.38 -1.30
C THR A 47 -9.90 8.56 -0.57
N ILE A 48 -9.65 7.27 -0.34
CA ILE A 48 -10.59 6.39 0.34
C ILE A 48 -10.60 6.72 1.84
N VAL A 49 -11.75 7.15 2.35
CA VAL A 49 -11.97 7.39 3.78
C VAL A 49 -12.66 6.17 4.39
N TYR A 50 -12.06 5.62 5.43
CA TYR A 50 -12.59 4.47 6.16
C TYR A 50 -13.47 4.91 7.34
N PRO A 51 -14.46 4.08 7.75
CA PRO A 51 -15.23 4.35 8.95
C PRO A 51 -14.33 4.30 10.20
N PRO A 52 -14.66 5.05 11.27
CA PRO A 52 -13.92 5.02 12.52
C PRO A 52 -13.84 3.62 13.14
N THR A 53 -12.69 3.28 13.72
CA THR A 53 -12.49 1.99 14.41
C THR A 53 -13.21 1.99 15.75
N GLU A 54 -13.88 0.87 16.08
CA GLU A 54 -14.54 0.69 17.37
C GLU A 54 -13.54 0.52 18.53
N LYS A 55 -13.94 0.97 19.73
CA LYS A 55 -13.08 0.94 20.92
C LYS A 55 -12.79 -0.50 21.33
N GLY A 56 -11.54 -0.96 21.15
CA GLY A 56 -11.08 -2.31 21.48
C GLY A 56 -10.73 -3.18 20.27
N HIS A 57 -10.98 -2.71 19.05
CA HIS A 57 -10.47 -3.33 17.83
C HIS A 57 -9.03 -2.89 17.53
N ILE A 58 -8.30 -3.76 16.83
CA ILE A 58 -6.93 -3.45 16.36
C ILE A 58 -7.02 -2.36 15.30
N GLU A 59 -6.17 -1.35 15.40
CA GLU A 59 -6.08 -0.28 14.42
C GLU A 59 -5.58 -0.81 13.08
N ARG A 60 -6.18 -0.32 12.00
CA ARG A 60 -5.77 -0.67 10.66
C ARG A 60 -4.41 -0.02 10.35
N PRO A 61 -3.45 -0.74 9.72
CA PRO A 61 -2.24 -0.10 9.23
C PRO A 61 -2.55 0.97 8.18
N ALA A 62 -1.81 2.08 8.23
CA ALA A 62 -1.90 3.12 7.22
C ALA A 62 -1.36 2.62 5.87
N GLU A 63 -2.07 2.92 4.79
CA GLU A 63 -1.71 2.54 3.43
C GLU A 63 -1.56 3.80 2.58
N TYR A 64 -0.49 3.85 1.79
CA TYR A 64 -0.26 4.94 0.84
C TYR A 64 0.21 4.38 -0.50
N CYS A 65 -0.47 4.79 -1.57
CA CYS A 65 -0.15 4.40 -2.93
C CYS A 65 0.45 5.59 -3.69
N HIS A 66 1.61 5.38 -4.30
CA HIS A 66 2.27 6.39 -5.11
C HIS A 66 2.72 5.79 -6.44
N SER A 67 2.61 6.59 -7.51
CA SER A 67 2.98 6.18 -8.86
C SER A 67 3.54 7.37 -9.63
N SER A 68 4.60 7.12 -10.39
CA SER A 68 5.11 8.05 -11.40
C SER A 68 4.85 7.47 -12.79
N ILE A 69 4.29 8.28 -13.68
CA ILE A 69 4.02 7.93 -15.07
C ILE A 69 5.06 8.53 -16.03
N ASN A 70 4.95 8.22 -17.33
CA ASN A 70 5.77 8.78 -18.42
C ASN A 70 7.27 8.58 -18.25
N ILE A 71 7.68 7.45 -17.68
CA ILE A 71 9.08 7.10 -17.49
C ILE A 71 9.65 6.53 -18.80
N LYS A 72 10.67 7.20 -19.37
CA LYS A 72 11.43 6.68 -20.52
C LYS A 72 12.34 5.51 -20.11
N TYR A 73 11.74 4.34 -19.92
CA TYR A 73 12.40 3.07 -19.60
C TYR A 73 11.52 1.87 -19.99
N SER A 74 12.12 0.71 -20.24
CA SER A 74 11.36 -0.49 -20.61
C SER A 74 10.63 -1.08 -19.40
N PRO A 75 9.31 -1.36 -19.48
CA PRO A 75 8.55 -1.98 -18.38
C PRO A 75 9.12 -3.32 -17.93
N LYS A 76 9.54 -4.17 -18.90
CA LYS A 76 10.16 -5.47 -18.61
C LYS A 76 11.45 -5.32 -17.79
N LYS A 77 12.27 -4.32 -18.10
CA LYS A 77 13.50 -4.03 -17.34
C LYS A 77 13.21 -3.39 -15.98
N MET A 78 12.12 -2.62 -15.86
CA MET A 78 11.68 -2.03 -14.59
C MET A 78 11.15 -3.08 -13.60
N PHE A 79 10.58 -4.18 -14.11
CA PHE A 79 10.03 -5.23 -13.27
C PHE A 79 11.09 -5.90 -12.38
N TYR A 80 12.32 -6.09 -12.85
CA TYR A 80 13.39 -6.71 -12.05
C TYR A 80 13.74 -5.95 -10.76
N PRO A 81 14.12 -4.66 -10.80
CA PRO A 81 14.39 -3.91 -9.57
C PRO A 81 13.14 -3.74 -8.70
N ALA A 82 11.95 -3.61 -9.31
CA ALA A 82 10.69 -3.56 -8.56
C ALA A 82 10.40 -4.87 -7.84
N ALA A 83 10.66 -6.02 -8.48
CA ALA A 83 10.44 -7.33 -7.89
C ALA A 83 11.42 -7.62 -6.73
N LEU A 84 12.64 -7.09 -6.81
CA LEU A 84 13.67 -7.25 -5.78
C LEU A 84 13.28 -6.62 -4.44
N ILE A 85 12.65 -5.44 -4.47
CA ILE A 85 12.34 -4.66 -3.25
C ILE A 85 11.01 -5.03 -2.61
N ARG A 86 10.23 -5.96 -3.20
CA ARG A 86 8.93 -6.37 -2.66
C ARG A 86 9.10 -7.04 -1.30
N GLY A 87 8.33 -6.60 -0.31
CA GLY A 87 8.40 -7.13 1.05
C GLY A 87 9.60 -6.65 1.88
N MET A 88 10.41 -5.73 1.37
CA MET A 88 11.48 -5.09 2.14
C MET A 88 10.96 -3.84 2.87
N SER A 89 11.66 -3.45 3.95
CA SER A 89 11.50 -2.11 4.52
C SER A 89 11.97 -1.05 3.52
N ILE A 90 11.42 0.17 3.62
CA ILE A 90 11.81 1.26 2.69
C ILE A 90 13.31 1.55 2.76
N GLU A 91 13.90 1.54 3.97
CA GLU A 91 15.32 1.83 4.15
C GLU A 91 16.22 0.76 3.51
N GLU A 92 15.89 -0.51 3.69
CA GLU A 92 16.62 -1.62 3.08
C GLU A 92 16.47 -1.59 1.56
N ALA A 93 15.26 -1.34 1.05
CA ALA A 93 15.02 -1.21 -0.38
C ALA A 93 15.88 -0.09 -0.99
N VAL A 94 15.93 1.09 -0.35
CA VAL A 94 16.77 2.20 -0.82
C VAL A 94 18.26 1.83 -0.79
N LYS A 95 18.72 1.12 0.25
CA LYS A 95 20.11 0.63 0.31
C LYS A 95 20.40 -0.34 -0.84
N GLN A 96 19.52 -1.32 -1.10
CA GLN A 96 19.70 -2.29 -2.19
C GLN A 96 19.71 -1.62 -3.57
N LEU A 97 18.81 -0.66 -3.80
CA LEU A 97 18.73 0.07 -5.08
C LEU A 97 19.96 0.94 -5.34
N LYS A 98 20.60 1.50 -4.30
CA LYS A 98 21.83 2.30 -4.45
C LYS A 98 23.00 1.50 -5.03
N PHE A 99 23.07 0.19 -4.78
CA PHE A 99 24.13 -0.67 -5.31
C PHE A 99 23.87 -1.13 -6.76
N GLN A 100 22.64 -0.98 -7.27
CA GLN A 100 22.33 -1.36 -8.63
C GLN A 100 22.73 -0.25 -9.61
N LYS A 101 23.55 -0.60 -10.61
CA LYS A 101 23.98 0.32 -11.70
C LYS A 101 22.91 0.57 -12.76
N ASN A 102 21.65 0.24 -12.48
CA ASN A 102 20.55 0.30 -13.43
C ASN A 102 19.82 1.65 -13.32
N LYS A 103 19.53 2.29 -14.45
CA LYS A 103 18.70 3.51 -14.49
C LYS A 103 17.35 3.33 -13.78
N GLY A 104 16.74 2.15 -13.92
CA GLY A 104 15.48 1.82 -13.25
C GLY A 104 15.58 1.85 -11.72
N ALA A 105 16.73 1.44 -11.16
CA ALA A 105 16.92 1.43 -9.71
C ALA A 105 16.99 2.85 -9.13
N THR A 106 17.72 3.76 -9.81
CA THR A 106 17.78 5.18 -9.43
C THR A 106 16.40 5.86 -9.52
N LEU A 107 15.61 5.53 -10.54
CA LEU A 107 14.25 6.05 -10.67
C LEU A 107 13.36 5.58 -9.53
N ILE A 108 13.38 4.28 -9.23
CA ILE A 108 12.57 3.72 -8.13
C ILE A 108 13.01 4.29 -6.78
N SER A 109 14.31 4.46 -6.53
CA SER A 109 14.78 5.06 -5.27
C SER A 109 14.26 6.48 -5.07
N ASN A 110 14.22 7.29 -6.13
CA ASN A 110 13.68 8.65 -6.06
C ASN A 110 12.17 8.64 -5.77
N ILE A 111 11.42 7.77 -6.45
CA ILE A 111 9.98 7.59 -6.27
C ILE A 111 9.67 7.14 -4.83
N LEU A 112 10.47 6.24 -4.25
CA LEU A 112 10.29 5.79 -2.87
C LEU A 112 10.53 6.92 -1.86
N LEU A 113 11.55 7.76 -2.07
CA LEU A 113 11.85 8.89 -1.19
C LEU A 113 10.78 9.98 -1.29
N GLU A 114 10.28 10.27 -2.50
CA GLU A 114 9.15 11.16 -2.71
C GLU A 114 7.89 10.64 -2.00
N ALA A 115 7.58 9.36 -2.19
CA ALA A 115 6.44 8.72 -1.54
C ALA A 115 6.53 8.79 -0.02
N GLN A 116 7.71 8.52 0.56
CA GLN A 116 7.94 8.64 1.99
C GLN A 116 7.74 10.07 2.50
N GLY A 117 8.21 11.08 1.75
CA GLY A 117 8.04 12.48 2.10
C GLY A 117 6.57 12.89 2.17
N ILE A 118 5.78 12.50 1.17
CA ILE A 118 4.34 12.79 1.11
C ILE A 118 3.59 12.02 2.20
N ALA A 119 3.92 10.75 2.42
CA ALA A 119 3.27 9.91 3.42
C ALA A 119 3.39 10.50 4.84
N VAL A 120 4.58 10.97 5.23
CA VAL A 120 4.80 11.61 6.53
C VAL A 120 4.06 12.94 6.65
N LYS A 121 4.00 13.71 5.54
CA LYS A 121 3.40 15.05 5.55
C LYS A 121 1.87 15.02 5.57
N ASP A 122 1.27 14.18 4.72
CA ASP A 122 -0.15 14.29 4.37
C ASP A 122 -0.99 13.09 4.87
N HIS A 123 -0.37 11.94 5.19
CA HIS A 123 -1.07 10.68 5.51
C HIS A 123 -0.82 10.15 6.93
N TYR A 124 -0.39 11.00 7.86
CA TYR A 124 -0.22 10.68 9.29
C TYR A 124 0.67 9.46 9.60
N PHE A 125 1.73 9.26 8.81
CA PHE A 125 2.75 8.27 9.14
C PHE A 125 3.73 8.86 10.17
N GLU A 126 3.69 8.35 11.41
CA GLU A 126 4.55 8.82 12.50
C GLU A 126 6.04 8.46 12.29
N TYR A 127 6.32 7.21 11.88
CA TYR A 127 7.67 6.68 11.79
C TYR A 127 8.03 6.24 10.37
N LYS A 128 9.08 6.86 9.82
CA LYS A 128 9.65 6.52 8.51
C LYS A 128 10.19 5.08 8.43
N SER A 129 10.73 4.60 9.54
CA SER A 129 11.38 3.28 9.65
C SER A 129 10.39 2.11 9.69
N LEU A 130 9.13 2.36 10.05
CA LEU A 130 8.08 1.33 10.11
C LEU A 130 7.39 1.07 8.76
N MET A 131 7.79 1.81 7.71
CA MET A 131 7.20 1.64 6.38
C MET A 131 7.81 0.45 5.64
N TRP A 132 6.95 -0.37 5.03
CA TRP A 132 7.34 -1.48 4.17
C TRP A 132 6.70 -1.37 2.79
N ILE A 133 7.32 -2.01 1.80
CA ILE A 133 6.75 -2.11 0.45
C ILE A 133 5.76 -3.27 0.44
N GLY A 134 4.50 -2.96 0.11
CA GLY A 134 3.42 -3.95 -0.01
C GLY A 134 3.72 -5.03 -1.06
N LEU A 135 3.18 -6.24 -0.81
CA LEU A 135 3.28 -7.41 -1.69
C LEU A 135 2.27 -7.37 -2.84
#